data_AF-A0ABC9U048-F1
#
_entry.id   AF-A0ABC9U048-F1
#
_cell.length_a   1.000
_cell.length_b   1.000
_cell.length_c   1.000
_cell.angle_alpha   90.00
_cell.angle_beta   90.00
_cell.angle_gamma   90.00
#
_symmetry.space_group_name_H-M   'P 1'
#
loop_
_entity.id
_entity.type
_entity.pdbx_description
1 polymer ?
#
loop_
_entity_poly.entity_id
_entity_poly.type
_entity_poly.pdbx_seq_one_letter_code
_entity_poly.pdbx_strand_id
1 'polypeptide(L)'
;MRSDLIPGDNVEIKGEIKQYKMPDYNNGRKVVTMEKEVLWSDRRRLWCGLPWTFTVYSMTEDRLFIKRGLFNLREDEVRLYRIKDLGLERNLIQRMFGLGTIRVVSSDSSLGNFDLTNVKNSSDVKEQLSRLVEEERQRKKVSSREFISFEEENEMEI
;
A
#
# COMPACT_ATOMS: atom_id res chain seq x y z
N MET A 1 -25.99 -14.72 -11.84
CA MET A 1 -24.66 -14.40 -12.42
C MET A 1 -24.32 -15.53 -13.38
N ARG A 2 -23.96 -15.20 -14.63
CA ARG A 2 -23.57 -16.15 -15.68
C ARG A 2 -22.33 -16.94 -15.22
N SER A 3 -22.46 -18.27 -15.14
CA SER A 3 -21.49 -19.21 -14.55
C SER A 3 -20.51 -19.79 -15.59
N ASP A 4 -20.43 -19.16 -16.75
CA ASP A 4 -19.88 -19.69 -18.00
C ASP A 4 -18.74 -18.83 -18.58
N LEU A 5 -18.24 -17.83 -17.83
CA LEU A 5 -17.13 -16.98 -18.26
C LEU A 5 -15.78 -17.70 -18.20
N ILE A 6 -15.07 -17.72 -19.33
CA ILE A 6 -13.76 -18.36 -19.50
C ILE A 6 -12.67 -17.28 -19.48
N PRO A 7 -11.48 -17.54 -18.89
CA PRO A 7 -10.36 -16.59 -18.94
C PRO A 7 -10.05 -16.16 -20.38
N GLY A 8 -10.05 -14.86 -20.63
CA GLY A 8 -9.89 -14.28 -21.97
C GLY A 8 -11.15 -13.67 -22.56
N ASP A 9 -12.33 -13.95 -22.01
CA ASP A 9 -13.60 -13.34 -22.43
C ASP A 9 -13.62 -11.84 -22.15
N ASN A 10 -14.17 -11.07 -23.09
CA ASN A 10 -14.39 -9.63 -22.90
C ASN A 10 -15.68 -9.42 -22.10
N VAL A 11 -15.58 -8.72 -20.97
CA VAL A 11 -16.70 -8.40 -20.08
C VAL A 11 -16.81 -6.89 -19.92
N GLU A 12 -18.01 -6.37 -20.10
CA GLU A 12 -18.30 -4.96 -19.91
C GLU A 12 -18.61 -4.67 -18.43
N ILE A 13 -17.77 -3.86 -17.79
CA ILE A 13 -17.91 -3.48 -16.38
C ILE A 13 -17.95 -1.96 -16.30
N LYS A 14 -19.10 -1.40 -15.89
CA LYS A 14 -19.31 0.06 -15.77
C LYS A 14 -18.97 0.83 -17.07
N GLY A 15 -19.27 0.25 -18.24
CA GLY A 15 -19.05 0.88 -19.54
C GLY A 15 -17.64 0.75 -20.10
N GLU A 16 -16.73 0.03 -19.44
CA GLU A 16 -15.41 -0.33 -19.97
C GLU A 16 -15.34 -1.81 -20.31
N ILE A 17 -14.81 -2.14 -21.49
CA ILE A 17 -14.53 -3.52 -21.89
C ILE A 17 -13.24 -3.97 -21.22
N LYS A 18 -13.32 -4.97 -20.34
CA LYS A 18 -12.17 -5.56 -19.64
C LYS A 18 -12.10 -7.05 -19.92
N GLN A 19 -10.89 -7.56 -20.06
CA GLN A 19 -10.67 -8.99 -20.24
C GLN A 19 -10.83 -9.71 -18.89
N TYR A 20 -11.66 -10.73 -18.86
CA TYR A 20 -11.92 -11.55 -17.68
C TYR A 20 -10.68 -12.38 -17.33
N LYS A 21 -10.21 -12.25 -16.07
CA LYS A 21 -9.20 -13.12 -15.46
C LYS A 21 -9.86 -13.96 -14.37
N MET A 22 -9.48 -15.24 -14.26
CA MET A 22 -10.02 -16.15 -13.24
C MET A 22 -9.66 -15.65 -11.83
N PRO A 23 -10.59 -15.59 -10.88
CA PRO A 23 -10.27 -15.23 -9.49
C PRO A 23 -9.52 -16.36 -8.79
N ASP A 24 -8.46 -16.03 -8.04
CA ASP A 24 -7.69 -17.01 -7.27
C ASP A 24 -8.49 -17.52 -6.06
N TYR A 25 -8.77 -18.83 -6.04
CA TYR A 25 -9.43 -19.50 -4.92
C TYR A 25 -8.39 -20.18 -4.03
N ASN A 26 -8.17 -19.67 -2.81
CA ASN A 26 -7.40 -20.36 -1.78
C ASN A 26 -8.32 -20.76 -0.61
N ASN A 27 -8.37 -22.07 -0.32
CA ASN A 27 -9.12 -22.67 0.78
C ASN A 27 -10.60 -22.22 0.91
N GLY A 28 -11.34 -22.20 -0.20
CA GLY A 28 -12.80 -22.00 -0.23
C GLY A 28 -13.31 -20.61 0.13
N ARG A 29 -12.43 -19.64 0.41
CA ARG A 29 -12.80 -18.23 0.56
C ARG A 29 -12.49 -17.51 -0.75
N LYS A 30 -13.43 -16.65 -1.19
CA LYS A 30 -13.13 -15.62 -2.19
C LYS A 30 -12.05 -14.73 -1.58
N VAL A 31 -10.79 -15.01 -1.89
CA VAL A 31 -9.74 -14.04 -1.67
C VAL A 31 -9.99 -13.03 -2.78
N VAL A 32 -10.63 -11.93 -2.45
CA VAL A 32 -10.59 -10.76 -3.32
C VAL A 32 -9.16 -10.24 -3.22
N THR A 33 -8.24 -10.94 -3.88
CA THR A 33 -6.93 -10.41 -4.21
C THR A 33 -7.24 -9.34 -5.24
N MET A 34 -7.64 -8.16 -4.76
CA MET A 34 -7.50 -6.97 -5.55
C MET A 34 -6.02 -7.00 -5.95
N GLU A 35 -5.72 -7.26 -7.23
CA GLU A 35 -4.45 -6.84 -7.84
C GLU A 35 -4.45 -5.31 -7.66
N LYS A 36 -4.18 -4.83 -6.45
CA LYS A 36 -4.13 -3.40 -6.16
C LYS A 36 -2.92 -2.89 -6.93
N GLU A 37 -3.18 -1.98 -7.85
CA GLU A 37 -2.14 -1.37 -8.66
C GLU A 37 -1.04 -0.86 -7.73
N VAL A 38 0.16 -1.38 -7.92
CA VAL A 38 1.33 -0.93 -7.17
C VAL A 38 1.66 0.45 -7.72
N LEU A 39 1.26 1.48 -6.98
CA LEU A 39 1.47 2.90 -7.33
C LEU A 39 2.95 3.22 -7.41
N TRP A 40 3.75 2.58 -6.56
CA TRP A 40 5.18 2.81 -6.50
C TRP A 40 5.91 1.56 -6.02
N SER A 41 7.01 1.21 -6.68
CA SER A 41 7.93 0.15 -6.26
C SER A 41 9.36 0.65 -6.42
N ASP A 42 10.16 0.50 -5.38
CA ASP A 42 11.59 0.78 -5.46
C ASP A 42 12.38 -0.26 -4.68
N ARG A 43 13.58 -0.54 -5.19
CA ARG A 43 14.51 -1.44 -4.53
C ARG A 43 15.51 -0.61 -3.75
N ARG A 44 15.70 -0.96 -2.49
CA ARG A 44 16.76 -0.36 -1.67
C ARG A 44 18.10 -0.50 -2.37
N ARG A 45 18.83 0.61 -2.46
CA ARG A 45 20.19 0.66 -3.01
C ARG A 45 21.21 0.75 -1.88
N LEU A 46 22.45 0.37 -2.16
CA LEU A 46 23.56 0.70 -1.28
C LEU A 46 23.88 2.20 -1.34
N TRP A 47 24.77 2.64 -0.47
CA TRP A 47 25.25 4.02 -0.37
C TRP A 47 25.90 4.55 -1.66
N CYS A 48 26.31 3.66 -2.57
CA CYS A 48 26.86 3.97 -3.89
C CYS A 48 25.88 3.77 -5.07
N GLY A 49 24.58 3.54 -4.80
CA GLY A 49 23.56 3.38 -5.85
C GLY A 49 23.41 1.97 -6.44
N LEU A 50 24.25 1.01 -6.03
CA LEU A 50 24.18 -0.38 -6.48
C LEU A 50 22.95 -1.12 -5.88
N PRO A 51 22.20 -1.90 -6.67
CA PRO A 51 21.01 -2.64 -6.22
C PRO A 51 21.37 -3.99 -5.59
N TRP A 52 22.41 -4.04 -4.75
CA TRP A 52 22.87 -5.29 -4.12
C TRP A 52 21.99 -5.74 -2.95
N THR A 53 21.02 -4.92 -2.53
CA THR A 53 20.14 -5.31 -1.43
C THR A 53 18.90 -6.01 -1.96
N PHE A 54 18.49 -7.07 -1.27
CA PHE A 54 17.28 -7.83 -1.54
C PHE A 54 16.09 -7.26 -0.76
N THR A 55 16.02 -5.92 -0.67
CA THR A 55 14.93 -5.22 -0.02
C THR A 55 14.17 -4.42 -1.05
N VAL A 56 12.88 -4.74 -1.20
CA VAL A 56 11.97 -4.08 -2.12
C VAL A 56 10.87 -3.43 -1.31
N TYR A 57 10.68 -2.14 -1.53
CA TYR A 57 9.59 -1.37 -0.99
C TYR A 57 8.52 -1.23 -2.07
N SER A 58 7.26 -1.42 -1.71
CA SER A 58 6.15 -1.24 -2.64
C SER A 58 4.98 -0.59 -1.92
N MET A 59 4.30 0.31 -2.59
CA MET A 59 3.20 1.08 -2.04
C MET A 59 1.99 0.95 -2.95
N THR A 60 0.84 0.78 -2.31
CA THR A 60 -0.49 0.76 -2.92
C THR A 60 -1.32 1.87 -2.28
N GLU A 61 -2.55 2.08 -2.73
CA GLU A 61 -3.44 3.12 -2.19
C GLU A 61 -3.69 3.02 -0.69
N ASP A 62 -3.72 1.81 -0.12
CA ASP A 62 -4.07 1.58 1.30
C ASP A 62 -2.97 0.91 2.12
N ARG A 63 -1.93 0.36 1.47
CA ARG A 63 -0.89 -0.43 2.14
C ARG A 63 0.52 -0.12 1.62
N LEU A 64 1.46 -0.20 2.54
CA LEU A 64 2.89 -0.22 2.29
C LEU A 64 3.43 -1.64 2.55
N PHE A 65 4.19 -2.16 1.61
CA PHE A 65 4.80 -3.48 1.62
C PHE A 65 6.31 -3.37 1.69
N ILE A 66 6.91 -4.22 2.52
CA ILE A 66 8.35 -4.31 2.70
C ILE A 66 8.75 -5.77 2.55
N LYS A 67 9.38 -6.09 1.42
CA LYS A 67 9.91 -7.43 1.13
C LYS A 67 11.41 -7.43 1.40
N ARG A 68 11.87 -8.31 2.29
CA ARG A 68 13.28 -8.44 2.69
C ARG A 68 13.69 -9.91 2.65
N GLY A 69 14.75 -10.25 1.92
CA GLY A 69 15.33 -11.59 2.01
C GLY A 69 16.08 -12.04 0.76
N LEU A 70 17.12 -12.84 0.97
CA LEU A 70 17.84 -13.55 -0.09
C LEU A 70 17.44 -15.03 -0.12
N PHE A 71 17.57 -15.72 1.02
CA PHE A 71 17.23 -17.14 1.18
C PHE A 71 15.90 -17.34 1.92
N ASN A 72 15.66 -16.54 2.96
CA ASN A 72 14.39 -16.47 3.68
C ASN A 72 13.68 -15.18 3.29
N LEU A 73 12.58 -15.29 2.55
CA LEU A 73 11.77 -14.15 2.15
C LEU A 73 10.83 -13.77 3.30
N ARG A 74 11.00 -12.56 3.84
CA ARG A 74 10.08 -11.95 4.80
C ARG A 74 9.33 -10.81 4.13
N GLU A 75 8.01 -10.86 4.18
CA GLU A 75 7.13 -9.82 3.69
C GLU A 75 6.36 -9.24 4.88
N ASP A 76 6.57 -7.96 5.14
CA ASP A 76 5.84 -7.22 6.16
C ASP A 76 4.92 -6.19 5.46
N GLU A 77 3.67 -6.07 5.91
CA GLU A 77 2.70 -5.11 5.38
C GLU A 77 2.20 -4.17 6.48
N VAL A 78 2.01 -2.89 6.13
CA VAL A 78 1.42 -1.89 7.03
C VAL A 78 0.34 -1.12 6.29
N ARG A 79 -0.83 -1.00 6.91
CA ARG A 79 -1.94 -0.19 6.38
C ARG A 79 -1.64 1.29 6.59
N LEU A 80 -1.84 2.10 5.56
CA LEU A 80 -1.49 3.52 5.56
C LEU A 80 -2.23 4.31 6.65
N TYR A 81 -3.49 3.98 6.93
CA TYR A 81 -4.24 4.64 8.01
C TYR A 81 -3.61 4.46 9.41
N ARG A 82 -2.74 3.46 9.62
CA ARG A 82 -2.03 3.20 10.89
C ARG A 82 -0.74 3.99 11.02
N ILE A 83 -0.25 4.57 9.93
CA ILE A 83 0.92 5.45 9.95
C ILE A 83 0.51 6.74 10.64
N LYS A 84 1.30 7.16 11.62
CA LYS A 84 1.09 8.37 12.42
C LYS A 84 1.84 9.56 11.86
N ASP A 85 3.13 9.36 11.60
CA ASP A 85 4.06 10.41 11.17
C ASP A 85 5.15 9.87 10.24
N LEU A 86 5.71 10.76 9.42
CA LEU A 86 6.71 10.49 8.38
C LEU A 86 7.90 11.45 8.50
N GLY A 87 9.06 10.92 8.88
CA GLY A 87 10.34 11.62 8.92
C GLY A 87 11.15 11.44 7.63
N LEU A 88 12.03 12.39 7.32
CA LEU A 88 13.02 12.26 6.24
C LEU A 88 14.41 12.59 6.78
N GLU A 89 15.33 11.63 6.69
CA GLU A 89 16.73 11.78 7.09
C GLU A 89 17.64 11.57 5.88
N ARG A 90 18.67 12.42 5.76
CA ARG A 90 19.62 12.38 4.64
C ARG A 90 21.03 12.72 5.11
N ASN A 91 21.94 11.75 5.00
CA ASN A 91 23.36 11.97 5.25
C ASN A 91 24.05 12.63 4.03
N LEU A 92 25.25 13.18 4.22
CA LEU A 92 25.98 13.89 3.16
C LEU A 92 26.15 13.05 1.88
N ILE A 93 26.49 11.77 2.02
CA ILE A 93 26.62 10.82 0.90
C ILE A 93 25.28 10.60 0.21
N GLN A 94 24.20 10.40 0.99
CA GLN A 94 22.86 10.22 0.43
C GLN A 94 22.42 11.47 -0.36
N ARG A 95 22.74 12.68 0.11
CA ARG A 95 22.47 13.93 -0.61
C ARG A 95 23.22 14.00 -1.94
N MET A 96 24.49 13.58 -1.98
CA MET A 96 25.28 13.55 -3.22
C MET A 96 24.71 12.57 -4.25
N PHE A 97 24.15 11.44 -3.80
CA PHE A 97 23.57 10.41 -4.69
C PHE A 97 22.04 10.50 -4.88
N GLY A 98 21.38 11.56 -4.37
CA GLY A 98 19.92 11.73 -4.49
C GLY A 98 19.09 10.67 -3.73
N LEU A 99 19.68 10.07 -2.71
CA LEU A 99 19.05 9.07 -1.83
C LEU A 99 18.56 9.72 -0.53
N GLY A 100 17.69 9.03 0.20
CA GLY A 100 17.41 9.34 1.60
C GLY A 100 16.72 8.21 2.32
N THR A 101 16.56 8.38 3.63
CA THR A 101 15.89 7.43 4.51
C THR A 101 14.59 8.05 4.99
N ILE A 102 13.45 7.39 4.74
CA ILE A 102 12.15 7.82 5.23
C ILE A 102 11.84 7.03 6.50
N ARG A 103 11.69 7.73 7.64
CA ARG A 103 11.29 7.12 8.91
C ARG A 103 9.78 7.08 8.99
N VAL A 104 9.21 5.90 9.23
CA VAL A 104 7.77 5.71 9.34
C VAL A 104 7.43 5.36 10.79
N VAL A 105 6.63 6.23 11.41
CA VAL A 105 6.09 5.99 12.75
C VAL A 105 4.69 5.41 12.59
N SER A 106 4.48 4.20 13.10
CA SER A 106 3.21 3.49 12.97
C SER A 106 2.70 3.03 14.33
N SER A 107 1.38 2.99 14.50
CA SER A 107 0.73 2.30 15.64
C SER A 107 0.55 0.80 15.43
N ASP A 108 1.03 0.26 14.32
CA ASP A 108 0.92 -1.16 14.06
C ASP A 108 1.74 -1.99 15.06
N SER A 109 1.09 -2.95 15.73
CA SER A 109 1.74 -3.77 16.76
C SER A 109 2.68 -4.83 16.19
N SER A 110 2.57 -5.18 14.90
CA SER A 110 3.39 -6.23 14.29
C SER A 110 4.72 -5.69 13.79
N LEU A 111 4.71 -4.56 13.07
CA LEU A 111 5.94 -4.00 12.49
C LEU A 111 6.51 -2.84 13.32
N GLY A 112 5.67 -2.12 14.08
CA GLY A 112 6.08 -0.95 14.85
C GLY A 112 6.61 0.18 13.97
N ASN A 113 7.68 0.84 14.45
CA ASN A 113 8.37 1.89 13.70
C ASN A 113 9.44 1.28 12.79
N PHE A 114 9.50 1.73 11.55
CA PHE A 114 10.44 1.19 10.55
C PHE A 114 10.94 2.28 9.60
N ASP A 115 12.07 2.00 8.96
CA ASP A 115 12.73 2.93 8.05
C ASP A 115 12.80 2.39 6.61
N LEU A 116 12.42 3.21 5.64
CA LEU A 116 12.66 2.98 4.22
C LEU A 116 14.02 3.57 3.87
N THR A 117 15.06 2.75 3.83
CA THR A 117 16.44 3.20 3.69
C THR A 117 16.86 3.35 2.23
N ASN A 118 17.65 4.39 1.92
CA ASN A 118 18.25 4.61 0.60
C ASN A 118 17.23 4.60 -0.55
N VAL A 119 16.10 5.28 -0.33
CA VAL A 119 15.06 5.51 -1.33
C VAL A 119 15.51 6.64 -2.25
N LYS A 120 15.43 6.43 -3.56
CA LYS A 120 15.72 7.48 -4.55
C LYS A 120 14.59 8.51 -4.54
N ASN A 121 14.94 9.79 -4.69
CA ASN A 121 13.95 10.88 -4.65
C ASN A 121 13.06 10.81 -3.39
N SER A 122 13.68 10.52 -2.25
CA SER A 122 13.01 10.31 -0.96
C SER A 122 12.09 11.45 -0.50
N SER A 123 12.20 12.66 -1.08
CA SER A 123 11.30 13.78 -0.79
C SER A 123 9.94 13.54 -1.45
N ASP A 124 9.97 13.27 -2.76
CA ASP A 124 8.78 13.03 -3.57
C ASP A 124 8.03 11.79 -3.07
N VAL A 125 8.78 10.73 -2.74
CA VAL A 125 8.20 9.49 -2.19
C VAL A 125 7.56 9.74 -0.82
N LYS A 126 8.21 10.53 0.06
CA LYS A 126 7.62 10.92 1.34
C LYS A 126 6.32 11.70 1.12
N GLU A 127 6.32 12.66 0.19
CA GLU A 127 5.14 13.48 -0.09
C GLU A 127 3.98 12.64 -0.65
N GLN A 128 4.27 11.74 -1.59
CA GLN A 128 3.30 10.79 -2.12
C GLN A 128 2.71 9.90 -1.00
N LEU A 129 3.56 9.33 -0.16
CA LEU A 129 3.12 8.52 0.98
C LEU A 129 2.28 9.34 1.96
N SER A 130 2.67 10.59 2.24
CA SER A 130 1.90 11.49 3.11
C SER A 130 0.51 11.78 2.56
N ARG A 131 0.39 11.99 1.24
CA ARG A 131 -0.88 12.22 0.56
C ARG A 131 -1.79 11.01 0.68
N LEU A 132 -1.29 9.82 0.34
CA LEU A 132 -2.06 8.57 0.42
C LEU A 132 -2.50 8.24 1.85
N VAL A 133 -1.65 8.51 2.86
CA VAL A 133 -2.01 8.34 4.27
C VAL A 133 -3.19 9.25 4.66
N GLU A 134 -3.19 10.51 4.20
CA GLU A 134 -4.27 11.44 4.51
C GLU A 134 -5.56 11.06 3.76
N GLU A 135 -5.47 10.68 2.48
CA GLU A 135 -6.62 10.19 1.70
C GLU A 135 -7.29 8.97 2.35
N GLU A 136 -6.49 8.00 2.81
CA GLU A 136 -7.02 6.81 3.49
C GLU A 136 -7.63 7.14 4.86
N ARG A 137 -7.04 8.08 5.59
CA ARG A 137 -7.64 8.57 6.85
C ARG A 137 -8.97 9.24 6.60
N GLN A 138 -9.09 10.08 5.57
CA GLN A 138 -10.35 10.72 5.22
C GLN A 138 -11.39 9.68 4.77
N ARG A 139 -11.01 8.73 3.92
CA ARG A 139 -11.88 7.63 3.47
C ARG A 139 -12.44 6.84 4.65
N LYS A 140 -11.62 6.53 5.65
CA LYS A 140 -12.06 5.83 6.88
C LYS A 140 -12.92 6.70 7.79
N LYS A 141 -12.62 7.99 7.95
CA LYS A 141 -13.45 8.93 8.73
C LYS A 141 -14.83 9.11 8.11
N VAL A 142 -14.92 9.24 6.78
CA VAL A 142 -16.20 9.37 6.07
C VAL A 142 -17.05 8.12 6.26
N SER A 143 -16.46 6.93 6.07
CA SER A 143 -17.16 5.66 6.28
C SER A 143 -17.73 5.54 7.71
N SER A 144 -16.96 5.91 8.75
CA SER A 144 -17.47 5.88 10.13
C SER A 144 -18.63 6.85 10.38
N ARG A 145 -18.66 8.01 9.71
CA ARG A 145 -19.76 8.98 9.86
C ARG A 145 -21.03 8.51 9.16
N GLU A 146 -20.90 7.87 8.01
CA GLU A 146 -22.04 7.29 7.29
C GLU A 146 -22.75 6.22 8.14
N PHE A 147 -22.01 5.34 8.83
CA PHE A 147 -22.61 4.34 9.73
C PHE A 147 -23.40 4.97 10.89
N ILE A 148 -22.88 6.04 11.52
CA ILE A 148 -23.56 6.72 12.63
C ILE A 148 -24.88 7.37 12.16
N SER A 149 -24.90 7.98 10.97
CA SER A 149 -26.13 8.55 10.42
C SER A 149 -27.21 7.51 10.12
N PHE A 150 -26.85 6.28 9.72
CA PHE A 150 -27.83 5.21 9.48
C PHE A 150 -28.42 4.63 10.78
N GLU A 151 -27.67 4.69 11.90
CA GLU A 151 -28.17 4.28 13.22
C GLU A 151 -29.13 5.33 13.79
N GLU A 152 -28.80 6.62 13.68
CA GLU A 152 -29.68 7.72 14.15
C GLU A 152 -31.00 7.79 13.35
N GLU A 153 -30.98 7.56 12.03
CA GLU A 153 -32.21 7.52 11.22
C GLU A 153 -33.11 6.32 11.57
N ASN A 154 -32.54 5.14 11.87
CA ASN A 154 -33.34 3.97 12.26
C ASN A 154 -33.91 4.06 13.68
N GLU A 155 -33.24 4.74 14.62
CA GLU A 155 -33.77 4.94 15.98
C GLU A 155 -34.89 5.99 16.05
N MET A 156 -34.98 6.91 15.10
CA MET A 156 -36.07 7.88 15.02
C MET A 156 -37.32 7.39 14.27
N GLU A 157 -37.25 6.19 13.67
CA GLU A 157 -38.36 5.57 12.91
C GLU A 157 -39.11 4.48 13.71
N ILE A 158 -38.81 4.29 15.00
CA ILE A 158 -39.44 3.29 15.90
C ILE A 158 -40.30 3.95 16.98
#